data_AF-A0A1Y2A0D7-F1
#
_entry.id   AF-A0A1Y2A0D7-F1
#
_cell.length_a   1.000
_cell.length_b   1.000
_cell.length_c   1.000
_cell.angle_alpha   90.00
_cell.angle_beta   90.00
_cell.angle_gamma   90.00
#
_symmetry.space_group_name_H-M   'P 1'
#
loop_
_entity.id
_entity.type
_entity.pdbx_description
1 polymer ?
#
loop_
_entity_poly.entity_id
_entity_poly.type
_entity_poly.pdbx_seq_one_letter_code
_entity_poly.pdbx_strand_id
1 'polypeptide(L)'
;MAPPSKLAVATSSLTRLVKEEASYHKEMAEQEARIKKIQESTGDENAEYQLKQERQGLEETKKVIPSMHEKISQAIQKLEDEMQSNTDNGGEAPAVEVTKAEDALASAKQALVEVS
;
A
#
# COMPACT_ATOMS: atom_id res chain seq x y z
N MET A 1 -24.81 -0.83 -17.09
CA MET A 1 -24.05 -1.78 -16.25
C MET A 1 -24.68 -1.76 -14.86
N ALA A 2 -24.82 -2.93 -14.22
CA ALA A 2 -25.21 -2.98 -12.82
C ALA A 2 -24.09 -2.41 -11.93
N PRO A 3 -24.41 -1.82 -10.76
CA PRO A 3 -23.39 -1.39 -9.81
C PRO A 3 -22.59 -2.59 -9.28
N PRO A 4 -21.31 -2.40 -8.91
CA PRO A 4 -20.51 -3.45 -8.31
C PRO A 4 -21.09 -3.88 -6.95
N SER A 5 -20.86 -5.15 -6.58
CA SER A 5 -21.22 -5.69 -5.27
C SER A 5 -20.41 -5.01 -4.15
N LYS A 6 -20.89 -5.08 -2.91
CA LYS A 6 -20.15 -4.56 -1.75
C LYS A 6 -18.79 -5.26 -1.57
N LEU A 7 -18.77 -6.57 -1.77
CA LEU A 7 -17.55 -7.39 -1.77
C LEU A 7 -16.55 -6.88 -2.82
N ALA A 8 -16.99 -6.70 -4.07
CA ALA A 8 -16.15 -6.19 -5.15
C ALA A 8 -15.63 -4.77 -4.88
N VAL A 9 -16.44 -3.91 -4.27
CA VAL A 9 -16.02 -2.56 -3.84
C VAL A 9 -14.95 -2.64 -2.75
N ALA A 10 -15.15 -3.45 -1.72
CA ALA A 10 -14.17 -3.63 -0.64
C ALA A 10 -12.85 -4.21 -1.15
N THR A 11 -12.90 -5.22 -2.02
CA THR A 11 -11.73 -5.80 -2.68
C THR A 11 -10.94 -4.76 -3.49
N SER A 12 -11.64 -3.95 -4.28
CA SER A 12 -11.00 -2.89 -5.09
C SER A 12 -10.37 -1.81 -4.22
N SER A 13 -11.04 -1.39 -3.15
CA SER A 13 -10.51 -0.45 -2.17
C SER A 13 -9.23 -0.96 -1.52
N LEU A 14 -9.20 -2.20 -1.02
CA LEU A 14 -8.02 -2.79 -0.41
C LEU A 14 -6.87 -2.91 -1.43
N THR A 15 -7.16 -3.42 -2.63
CA THR A 15 -6.17 -3.56 -3.70
C THR A 15 -5.50 -2.22 -4.04
N ARG A 16 -6.26 -1.11 -4.07
CA ARG A 16 -5.69 0.21 -4.34
C ARG A 16 -4.75 0.66 -3.22
N LEU A 17 -5.14 0.46 -1.97
CA LEU A 17 -4.32 0.84 -0.81
C LEU A 17 -2.99 0.08 -0.79
N VAL A 18 -3.02 -1.24 -1.06
CA VAL A 18 -1.79 -2.06 -1.17
C VAL A 18 -0.87 -1.54 -2.30
N LYS A 19 -1.43 -1.15 -3.44
CA LYS A 19 -0.63 -0.56 -4.54
C LYS A 19 -0.06 0.81 -4.18
N GLU A 20 -0.80 1.61 -3.42
CA GLU A 20 -0.36 2.92 -2.94
C GLU A 20 0.80 2.78 -1.95
N GLU A 21 0.69 1.87 -0.99
CA GLU A 21 1.77 1.52 -0.07
C GLU A 21 3.03 1.05 -0.81
N ALA A 22 2.88 0.14 -1.77
CA ALA A 22 4.01 -0.34 -2.58
C ALA A 22 4.68 0.80 -3.37
N SER A 23 3.91 1.81 -3.79
CA SER A 23 4.44 3.00 -4.45
C SER A 23 5.30 3.83 -3.51
N TYR A 24 4.92 3.97 -2.23
CA TYR A 24 5.72 4.69 -1.24
C TYR A 24 7.02 3.95 -0.92
N HIS A 25 6.99 2.61 -0.81
CA HIS A 25 8.23 1.84 -0.65
C HIS A 25 9.18 1.99 -1.83
N LYS A 26 8.64 1.98 -3.05
CA LYS A 26 9.43 2.26 -4.25
C LYS A 26 10.04 3.66 -4.20
N GLU A 27 9.27 4.67 -3.84
CA GLU A 27 9.75 6.05 -3.72
C GLU A 27 10.88 6.18 -2.69
N MET A 28 10.75 5.52 -1.52
CA MET A 28 11.80 5.47 -0.50
C MET A 28 13.09 4.86 -1.05
N ALA A 29 13.01 3.71 -1.73
CA ALA A 29 14.18 3.06 -2.32
C ALA A 29 14.87 3.95 -3.37
N GLU A 30 14.09 4.68 -4.18
CA GLU A 30 14.63 5.62 -5.15
C GLU A 30 15.28 6.85 -4.49
N GLN A 31 14.68 7.41 -3.43
CA GLN A 31 15.26 8.50 -2.64
C GLN A 31 16.56 8.06 -1.96
N GLU A 32 16.61 6.86 -1.36
CA GLU A 32 17.82 6.29 -0.76
C GLU A 32 18.94 6.10 -1.78
N ALA A 33 18.61 5.61 -2.98
CA ALA A 33 19.56 5.47 -4.06
C ALA A 33 20.12 6.83 -4.53
N ARG A 34 19.27 7.87 -4.63
CA ARG A 34 19.70 9.24 -4.96
C ARG A 34 20.58 9.83 -3.87
N ILE A 35 20.22 9.67 -2.60
CA ILE A 35 21.02 10.10 -1.44
C ILE A 35 22.41 9.48 -1.53
N LYS A 36 22.51 8.16 -1.73
CA LYS A 36 23.80 7.46 -1.86
C LYS A 36 24.63 8.03 -3.01
N LYS A 37 24.02 8.24 -4.17
CA LYS A 37 24.70 8.81 -5.34
C LYS A 37 25.23 10.23 -5.08
N ILE A 38 24.50 11.07 -4.36
CA ILE A 38 24.94 12.43 -3.99
C ILE A 38 26.11 12.34 -2.99
N GLN A 39 26.06 11.40 -2.04
CA GLN A 39 27.15 11.21 -1.06
C GLN A 39 28.46 10.74 -1.70
N GLU A 40 28.37 10.01 -2.82
CA GLU A 40 29.52 9.51 -3.58
C GLU A 40 30.02 10.52 -4.63
N SER A 41 29.27 11.61 -4.89
CA SER A 41 29.68 12.61 -5.89
C SER A 41 30.78 13.51 -5.34
N THR A 42 31.82 13.73 -6.15
CA THR A 42 32.92 14.65 -5.80
C THR A 42 32.85 15.90 -6.66
N GLY A 43 32.94 17.07 -6.04
CA GLY A 43 33.01 18.36 -6.75
C GLY A 43 31.67 18.98 -7.13
N ASP A 44 30.54 18.49 -6.60
CA ASP A 44 29.25 19.16 -6.71
C ASP A 44 29.09 20.18 -5.58
N GLU A 45 29.20 21.46 -5.92
CA GLU A 45 29.04 22.59 -4.98
C GLU A 45 27.64 22.62 -4.33
N ASN A 46 26.65 21.97 -4.94
CA ASN A 46 25.28 21.90 -4.45
C ASN A 46 24.96 20.58 -3.73
N ALA A 47 25.94 19.69 -3.51
CA ALA A 47 25.71 18.36 -2.94
C ALA A 47 25.01 18.42 -1.57
N GLU A 48 25.41 19.34 -0.69
CA GLU A 48 24.82 19.46 0.66
C GLU A 48 23.35 19.89 0.61
N TYR A 49 23.02 20.86 -0.27
CA TYR A 49 21.65 21.31 -0.47
C TYR A 49 20.78 20.18 -1.04
N GLN A 50 21.25 19.48 -2.08
CA GLN A 50 20.55 18.35 -2.68
C GLN A 50 20.33 17.22 -1.67
N LEU A 51 21.35 16.90 -0.87
CA LEU A 51 21.28 15.88 0.16
C LEU A 51 20.21 16.22 1.23
N LYS A 52 20.15 17.49 1.63
CA LYS A 52 19.13 17.97 2.58
C LYS A 52 17.71 17.82 2.01
N GLN A 53 17.51 18.17 0.74
CA GLN A 53 16.21 18.03 0.08
C GLN A 53 15.78 16.57 -0.04
N GLU A 54 16.66 15.68 -0.51
CA GLU A 54 16.33 14.25 -0.65
C GLU A 54 16.05 13.59 0.71
N ARG A 55 16.83 13.94 1.75
CA ARG A 55 16.56 13.46 3.12
C ARG A 55 15.23 13.95 3.64
N GLN A 56 14.88 15.22 3.38
CA GLN A 56 13.58 15.74 3.78
C GLN A 56 12.44 14.99 3.08
N GLY A 57 12.55 14.78 1.75
CA GLY A 57 11.57 13.99 0.99
C GLY A 57 11.42 12.56 1.54
N LEU A 58 12.54 11.89 1.84
CA LEU A 58 12.53 10.56 2.45
C LEU A 58 11.81 10.52 3.81
N GLU A 59 12.06 11.50 4.67
CA GLU A 59 11.39 11.60 5.96
C GLU A 59 9.90 11.93 5.82
N GLU A 60 9.51 12.71 4.81
CA GLU A 60 8.10 12.98 4.49
C GLU A 60 7.40 11.71 4.00
N THR A 61 8.00 10.94 3.08
CA THR A 61 7.46 9.65 2.61
C THR A 61 7.29 8.66 3.77
N LYS A 62 8.31 8.51 4.63
CA LYS A 62 8.25 7.64 5.82
C LYS A 62 7.09 8.00 6.75
N LYS A 63 6.77 9.28 6.92
CA LYS A 63 5.66 9.74 7.78
C LYS A 63 4.29 9.34 7.24
N VAL A 64 4.15 9.05 5.95
CA VAL A 64 2.88 8.60 5.37
C VAL A 64 2.61 7.13 5.68
N ILE A 65 3.65 6.30 5.75
CA ILE A 65 3.55 4.83 5.91
C ILE A 65 2.67 4.40 7.09
N PRO A 66 2.81 4.94 8.32
CA PRO A 66 1.96 4.52 9.44
C PRO A 66 0.47 4.75 9.18
N SER A 67 0.12 5.90 8.59
CA SER A 67 -1.27 6.21 8.23
C SER A 67 -1.79 5.29 7.11
N MET A 68 -0.90 4.83 6.23
CA MET A 68 -1.25 3.88 5.17
C MET A 68 -1.52 2.48 5.74
N HIS A 69 -0.67 2.02 6.67
CA HIS A 69 -0.88 0.74 7.36
C HIS A 69 -2.20 0.72 8.13
N GLU A 70 -2.57 1.83 8.79
CA GLU A 70 -3.86 1.94 9.47
C GLU A 70 -5.03 1.81 8.48
N LYS A 71 -4.98 2.52 7.35
CA LYS A 71 -6.00 2.42 6.30
C LYS A 71 -6.10 1.02 5.70
N ILE A 72 -4.96 0.36 5.47
CA ILE A 72 -4.91 -1.03 4.98
C ILE A 72 -5.55 -1.96 6.02
N SER A 73 -5.21 -1.82 7.31
CA SER A 73 -5.77 -2.65 8.38
C SER A 73 -7.29 -2.50 8.50
N GLN A 74 -7.80 -1.26 8.41
CA GLN A 74 -9.24 -1.00 8.39
C GLN A 74 -9.92 -1.59 7.14
N ALA A 75 -9.26 -1.52 5.98
CA ALA A 75 -9.77 -2.09 4.74
C ALA A 75 -9.74 -3.63 4.72
N ILE A 76 -8.75 -4.25 5.38
CA ILE A 76 -8.71 -5.70 5.65
C ILE A 76 -9.95 -6.10 6.45
N GLN A 77 -10.17 -5.45 7.60
CA GLN A 77 -11.32 -5.76 8.46
C GLN A 77 -12.64 -5.61 7.70
N LYS A 78 -12.80 -4.53 6.94
CA LYS A 78 -14.01 -4.31 6.12
C LYS A 78 -14.21 -5.41 5.07
N LEU A 79 -13.14 -5.87 4.43
CA LEU A 79 -13.25 -6.94 3.43
C LEU A 79 -13.59 -8.27 4.09
N GLU A 80 -12.99 -8.58 5.24
CA GLU A 80 -13.32 -9.77 6.04
C GLU A 80 -14.80 -9.75 6.47
N ASP A 81 -15.33 -8.61 6.92
CA ASP A 81 -16.75 -8.45 7.27
C ASP A 81 -17.69 -8.71 6.07
N GLU A 82 -17.35 -8.18 4.89
CA GLU A 82 -18.15 -8.42 3.67
C GLU A 82 -18.08 -9.88 3.20
N MET A 83 -16.95 -10.56 3.39
CA MET A 83 -16.81 -11.99 3.11
C MET A 83 -17.62 -12.86 4.09
N GLN A 84 -17.61 -12.50 5.37
CA GLN A 84 -18.45 -13.16 6.39
C GLN A 84 -19.93 -12.97 6.07
N SER A 85 -20.34 -11.74 5.76
CA SER A 85 -21.71 -11.42 5.34
C SER A 85 -22.12 -12.22 4.10
N ASN A 86 -21.25 -12.36 3.10
CA ASN A 86 -21.54 -13.22 1.95
C ASN A 86 -21.79 -14.67 2.36
N THR A 87 -20.99 -15.20 3.29
CA THR A 87 -21.13 -16.57 3.80
C THR A 87 -22.44 -16.75 4.57
N ASP A 88 -22.76 -15.82 5.46
CA ASP A 88 -23.98 -15.85 6.28
C ASP A 88 -25.26 -15.78 5.41
N ASN A 89 -25.17 -15.10 4.26
CA ASN A 89 -26.25 -14.99 3.28
C ASN A 89 -26.24 -16.12 2.23
N GLY A 90 -25.60 -17.26 2.51
CA GLY A 90 -25.65 -18.45 1.66
C GLY A 90 -24.59 -18.53 0.56
N GLY A 91 -23.60 -17.62 0.56
CA GLY A 91 -22.46 -17.68 -0.34
C GLY A 91 -22.80 -17.36 -1.80
N GLU A 92 -23.70 -16.43 -2.04
CA GLU A 92 -24.22 -16.13 -3.38
C GLU A 92 -23.25 -15.34 -4.27
N ALA A 93 -22.22 -14.71 -3.71
CA ALA A 93 -21.24 -13.99 -4.52
C ALA A 93 -20.56 -14.90 -5.54
N PRO A 94 -20.29 -14.40 -6.77
CA PRO A 94 -19.57 -15.17 -7.77
C PRO A 94 -18.21 -15.65 -7.24
N ALA A 95 -17.84 -16.90 -7.51
CA ALA A 95 -16.57 -17.48 -7.05
C ALA A 95 -15.35 -16.60 -7.42
N VAL A 96 -15.38 -15.95 -8.58
CA VAL A 96 -14.32 -15.01 -9.01
C VAL A 96 -14.20 -13.78 -8.12
N GLU A 97 -15.28 -13.29 -7.52
CA GLU A 97 -15.22 -12.18 -6.57
C GLU A 97 -14.64 -12.64 -5.23
N VAL A 98 -15.01 -13.84 -4.77
CA VAL A 98 -14.47 -14.45 -3.55
C VAL A 98 -12.97 -14.68 -3.68
N THR A 99 -12.50 -15.31 -4.76
CA THR A 99 -11.06 -15.54 -4.99
C THR A 99 -10.27 -14.23 -5.02
N LYS A 100 -10.80 -13.19 -5.68
CA LYS A 100 -10.13 -11.87 -5.71
C LYS A 100 -10.07 -11.23 -4.33
N ALA A 101 -11.09 -11.43 -3.50
CA ALA A 101 -11.08 -10.93 -2.12
C ALA A 101 -10.01 -11.64 -1.29
N GLU A 102 -9.91 -12.97 -1.42
CA GLU A 102 -8.87 -13.78 -0.75
C GLU A 102 -7.45 -13.34 -1.18
N ASP A 103 -7.22 -13.16 -2.48
CA ASP A 103 -5.95 -12.68 -3.03
C ASP A 103 -5.59 -11.29 -2.49
N ALA A 104 -6.57 -10.39 -2.42
CA ALA A 104 -6.38 -9.04 -1.88
C ALA A 104 -6.04 -9.05 -0.39
N LEU A 105 -6.69 -9.92 0.41
CA LEU A 105 -6.37 -10.10 1.82
C LEU A 105 -4.97 -10.66 2.02
N ALA A 106 -4.58 -11.67 1.23
CA ALA A 106 -3.24 -12.25 1.30
C ALA A 106 -2.17 -11.20 0.99
N SER A 107 -2.36 -10.44 -0.11
CA SER A 107 -1.44 -9.37 -0.50
C SER A 107 -1.34 -8.27 0.55
N ALA A 108 -2.46 -7.86 1.14
CA ALA A 108 -2.49 -6.82 2.16
C ALA A 108 -1.81 -7.27 3.46
N LYS A 109 -2.03 -8.52 3.90
CA LYS A 109 -1.37 -9.08 5.08
C LYS A 109 0.14 -9.19 4.86
N GLN A 110 0.58 -9.56 3.65
CA GLN A 110 1.99 -9.57 3.31
C GLN A 110 2.62 -8.17 3.39
N ALA A 111 1.96 -7.15 2.83
CA ALA A 111 2.43 -5.77 2.89
C ALA A 111 2.65 -5.29 4.34
N LEU A 112 1.75 -5.62 5.27
CA LEU A 112 1.92 -5.24 6.68
C LEU A 112 3.05 -6.00 7.40
N VAL A 113 3.39 -7.21 6.97
CA VAL A 113 4.43 -8.06 7.59
C VAL A 113 5.83 -7.69 7.11
N GLU A 114 6.02 -7.42 5.82
CA GLU A 114 7.35 -7.11 5.25
C GLU A 114 7.97 -5.82 5.81
N VAL A 115 7.20 -5.02 6.55
CA VAL A 115 7.59 -3.70 7.09
C VAL A 115 7.70 -3.71 8.63
N SER A 116 7.42 -4.84 9.30
CA SER A 116 7.59 -5.04 10.76
C SER A 116 8.98 -5.55 11.13
#